data_AF-Q3B036-F1
#
_entry.id   AF-Q3B036-F1
#
_cell.length_a   1.000
_cell.length_b   1.000
_cell.length_c   1.000
_cell.angle_alpha   90.00
_cell.angle_beta   90.00
_cell.angle_gamma   90.00
#
_symmetry.space_group_name_H-M   'P 1'
#
loop_
_entity.id
_entity.type
_entity.pdbx_description
1 polymer ?
#
loop_
_entity_poly.entity_id
_entity_poly.type
_entity_poly.pdbx_seq_one_letter_code
_entity_poly.pdbx_strand_id
1 'polypeptide(L)'
;MGEVGEVHALQSPNAAMSRLALVEERKHFLAQAFGVFIALLGLAMLGVLVGNVLGNGTAGVRSVSWAQILQGCIGALFVVLVFRGDVARAVMALANDSSRRLNIFLIPLIVWPFFLLYRVQITDLKSYLRRISEGSLVEWLGFLFLLAAACLLWKAAAQASSTGLKLLIRSGSVGLFVLSMEEMSWGQMIFNWGTPATLNEHNVQHETNIHNLSFWHSHTWTVAACVFTLLFFLSVCGFLVRRSDSIRLGSWIDVVLPLGCTASYFGVAALMYWGVVAEKNGIDLIYLHTREQEIAEFLFAVGVFIHVVYLYLSLPELSCAGSNSSSDQTHQVV
;
A
#
# COMPACT_ATOMS: atom_id res chain seq x y z
N MET A 1 -28.26 56.76 7.62
CA MET A 1 -27.68 56.02 8.76
C MET A 1 -28.13 54.58 8.66
N GLY A 2 -27.19 53.64 8.59
CA GLY A 2 -27.45 52.20 8.57
C GLY A 2 -26.78 51.50 7.40
N GLU A 3 -25.45 51.32 7.48
CA GLU A 3 -24.70 50.45 6.57
C GLU A 3 -25.22 49.01 6.69
N VAL A 4 -25.57 48.42 5.55
CA VAL A 4 -25.88 47.00 5.42
C VAL A 4 -24.54 46.27 5.41
N GLY A 5 -24.19 45.65 6.54
CA GLY A 5 -23.01 44.80 6.65
C GLY A 5 -23.18 43.55 5.79
N GLU A 6 -22.48 43.51 4.66
CA GLU A 6 -22.17 42.27 3.94
C GLU A 6 -21.35 41.37 4.88
N VAL A 7 -22.01 40.38 5.47
CA VAL A 7 -21.32 39.27 6.13
C VAL A 7 -20.83 38.33 5.05
N HIS A 8 -19.80 38.76 4.32
CA HIS A 8 -18.91 37.85 3.62
C HIS A 8 -18.28 36.97 4.70
N ALA A 9 -18.66 35.70 4.77
CA ALA A 9 -18.05 34.69 5.62
C ALA A 9 -16.60 34.45 5.16
N LEU A 10 -15.71 35.39 5.50
CA LEU A 10 -14.27 35.28 5.31
C LEU A 10 -13.77 34.18 6.24
N GLN A 11 -13.40 33.03 5.66
CA GLN A 11 -12.50 32.12 6.35
C GLN A 11 -11.29 32.92 6.84
N SER A 12 -11.03 32.91 8.15
CA SER A 12 -9.89 33.67 8.66
C SER A 12 -8.60 33.18 7.95
N PRO A 13 -7.78 34.09 7.41
CA PRO A 13 -6.52 33.75 6.73
C PRO A 13 -5.63 32.81 7.57
N ASN A 14 -5.69 32.94 8.89
CA ASN A 14 -4.97 32.11 9.86
C ASN A 14 -5.34 30.62 9.78
N ALA A 15 -6.62 30.29 9.58
CA ALA A 15 -7.06 28.91 9.47
C ALA A 15 -6.63 28.28 8.14
N ALA A 16 -6.61 29.05 7.04
CA ALA A 16 -6.11 28.59 5.75
C ALA A 16 -4.59 28.38 5.77
N MET A 17 -3.84 29.33 6.35
CA MET A 17 -2.39 29.22 6.55
C MET A 17 -2.01 28.01 7.41
N SER A 18 -2.73 27.75 8.51
CA SER A 18 -2.50 26.58 9.37
C SER A 18 -2.71 25.25 8.64
N ARG A 19 -3.62 25.19 7.64
CA ARG A 19 -3.91 23.97 6.88
C ARG A 19 -2.87 23.68 5.81
N LEU A 20 -2.45 24.69 5.05
CA LEU A 20 -1.35 24.56 4.10
C LEU A 20 -0.07 24.14 4.83
N ALA A 21 0.19 24.72 6.00
CA ALA A 21 1.29 24.30 6.87
C ALA A 21 1.18 22.82 7.28
N LEU A 22 -0.02 22.34 7.64
CA LEU A 22 -0.23 20.92 7.98
C LEU A 22 0.00 19.99 6.78
N VAL A 23 -0.47 20.34 5.59
CA VAL A 23 -0.25 19.53 4.38
C VAL A 23 1.23 19.44 4.05
N GLU A 24 1.97 20.56 4.12
CA GLU A 24 3.42 20.56 3.93
C GLU A 24 4.15 19.74 5.01
N GLU A 25 3.76 19.87 6.27
CA GLU A 25 4.28 19.03 7.36
C GLU A 25 4.08 17.54 7.08
N ARG A 26 2.88 17.17 6.58
CA ARG A 26 2.56 15.78 6.21
C ARG A 26 3.40 15.27 5.05
N LYS A 27 3.67 16.10 4.03
CA LYS A 27 4.56 15.76 2.91
C LYS A 27 5.99 15.53 3.41
N HIS A 28 6.50 16.43 4.25
CA HIS A 28 7.81 16.28 4.88
C HIS A 28 7.91 15.01 5.75
N PHE A 29 6.88 14.73 6.55
CA PHE A 29 6.79 13.50 7.34
C PHE A 29 6.87 12.26 6.45
N LEU A 30 6.11 12.21 5.34
CA LEU A 30 6.17 11.09 4.40
C LEU A 30 7.55 10.96 3.76
N ALA A 31 8.15 12.06 3.34
CA ALA A 31 9.49 12.07 2.74
C ALA A 31 10.57 11.55 3.72
N GLN A 32 10.48 11.93 5.00
CA GLN A 32 11.37 11.45 6.05
C GLN A 32 11.12 9.97 6.36
N ALA A 33 9.88 9.55 6.55
CA ALA A 33 9.53 8.17 6.86
C ALA A 33 9.96 7.21 5.75
N PHE A 34 9.71 7.56 4.48
CA PHE A 34 10.20 6.79 3.33
C PHE A 34 11.73 6.79 3.24
N GLY A 35 12.38 7.93 3.49
CA GLY A 35 13.84 8.01 3.54
C GLY A 35 14.44 7.06 4.57
N VAL A 36 13.91 7.04 5.79
CA VAL A 36 14.34 6.11 6.86
C VAL A 36 14.10 4.66 6.43
N PHE A 37 12.92 4.34 5.91
CA PHE A 37 12.59 2.99 5.45
C PHE A 37 13.58 2.49 4.37
N ILE A 38 13.83 3.30 3.33
CA ILE A 38 14.76 2.94 2.25
C ILE A 38 16.20 2.83 2.76
N ALA A 39 16.62 3.67 3.71
CA ALA A 39 17.94 3.57 4.33
C ALA A 39 18.08 2.28 5.15
N LEU A 40 17.09 1.92 5.96
CA LEU A 40 17.09 0.69 6.75
C LEU A 40 17.11 -0.54 5.84
N LEU A 41 16.30 -0.55 4.77
CA LEU A 41 16.33 -1.61 3.77
C LEU A 41 17.71 -1.72 3.11
N GLY A 42 18.29 -0.59 2.72
CA GLY A 42 19.64 -0.55 2.12
C GLY A 42 20.73 -1.05 3.07
N LEU A 43 20.67 -0.66 4.34
CA LEU A 43 21.59 -1.12 5.39
C LEU A 43 21.40 -2.61 5.68
N ALA A 44 20.18 -3.13 5.70
CA ALA A 44 19.92 -4.55 5.87
C ALA A 44 20.50 -5.38 4.71
N MET A 45 20.27 -4.92 3.46
CA MET A 45 20.81 -5.57 2.26
C MET A 45 22.35 -5.61 2.26
N LEU A 46 22.99 -4.50 2.67
CA LEU A 46 24.44 -4.41 2.87
C LEU A 46 24.92 -5.31 4.02
N GLY A 47 24.21 -5.30 5.14
CA GLY A 47 24.52 -6.10 6.32
C GLY A 47 24.53 -7.59 6.02
N VAL A 48 23.58 -8.07 5.21
CA VAL A 48 23.56 -9.47 4.74
C VAL A 48 24.80 -9.80 3.89
N LEU A 49 25.20 -8.90 2.99
CA LEU A 49 26.43 -9.10 2.21
C LEU A 49 27.67 -9.16 3.12
N VAL A 50 27.84 -8.17 3.99
CA VAL A 50 28.98 -8.08 4.90
C VAL A 50 29.03 -9.28 5.85
N GLY A 51 27.89 -9.68 6.42
CA GLY A 51 27.77 -10.84 7.28
C GLY A 51 28.19 -12.13 6.59
N ASN A 52 27.79 -12.33 5.34
CA ASN A 52 28.20 -13.50 4.55
C ASN A 52 29.70 -13.47 4.19
N VAL A 53 30.27 -12.31 3.87
CA VAL A 53 31.71 -12.17 3.60
C VAL A 53 32.52 -12.48 4.87
N LEU A 54 32.12 -11.93 6.02
CA LEU A 54 32.85 -12.09 7.28
C LEU A 54 32.66 -13.49 7.89
N GLY A 55 31.48 -14.10 7.73
CA GLY A 55 31.15 -15.41 8.29
C GLY A 55 31.89 -16.58 7.64
N ASN A 56 32.39 -16.42 6.41
CA ASN A 56 33.06 -17.49 5.66
C ASN A 56 34.60 -17.50 5.79
N GLY A 57 35.14 -16.82 6.80
CA GLY A 57 36.56 -16.88 7.16
C GLY A 57 37.50 -16.55 5.99
N THR A 58 38.46 -17.44 5.70
CA THR A 58 39.48 -17.23 4.65
C THR A 58 38.94 -17.33 3.22
N ALA A 59 37.75 -17.91 3.03
CA ALA A 59 37.08 -17.96 1.72
C ALA A 59 36.38 -16.64 1.37
N GLY A 60 36.07 -15.80 2.37
CA GLY A 60 35.64 -14.40 2.23
C GLY A 60 34.76 -14.11 1.01
N VAL A 61 35.15 -13.09 0.23
CA VAL A 61 34.45 -12.63 -0.99
C VAL A 61 34.27 -13.73 -2.04
N ARG A 62 35.12 -14.77 -2.07
CA ARG A 62 35.01 -15.87 -3.06
C ARG A 62 33.84 -16.81 -2.78
N SER A 63 33.30 -16.76 -1.57
CA SER A 63 32.16 -17.58 -1.15
C SER A 63 30.80 -16.93 -1.41
N VAL A 64 30.80 -15.66 -1.84
CA VAL A 64 29.58 -14.87 -2.03
C VAL A 64 29.16 -14.91 -3.50
N SER A 65 27.88 -15.20 -3.73
CA SER A 65 27.29 -15.21 -5.07
C SER A 65 27.20 -13.82 -5.70
N TRP A 66 27.18 -13.76 -7.04
CA TRP A 66 26.94 -12.51 -7.77
C TRP A 66 25.62 -11.83 -7.37
N ALA A 67 24.58 -12.61 -7.05
CA ALA A 67 23.31 -12.07 -6.59
C ALA A 67 23.44 -11.32 -5.25
N GLN A 68 24.23 -11.85 -4.30
CA GLN A 68 24.48 -11.19 -3.02
C GLN A 68 25.34 -9.93 -3.17
N ILE A 69 26.31 -9.93 -4.08
CA ILE A 69 27.08 -8.73 -4.43
C ILE A 69 26.15 -7.66 -5.01
N LEU A 70 25.32 -8.02 -5.98
CA LEU A 70 24.34 -7.11 -6.58
C LEU A 70 23.36 -6.56 -5.53
N GLN A 71 22.85 -7.41 -4.64
CA GLN A 71 22.02 -6.99 -3.51
C GLN A 71 22.73 -5.95 -2.64
N GLY A 72 23.99 -6.18 -2.26
CA GLY A 72 24.74 -5.22 -1.46
C GLY A 72 25.01 -3.90 -2.20
N CYS A 73 25.28 -3.95 -3.50
CA CYS A 73 25.42 -2.75 -4.34
C CYS A 73 24.13 -1.93 -4.41
N ILE A 74 22.97 -2.60 -4.58
CA ILE A 74 21.66 -1.95 -4.53
C ILE A 74 21.43 -1.34 -3.14
N GLY A 75 21.78 -2.06 -2.08
CA GLY A 75 21.69 -1.57 -0.71
C GLY A 75 22.53 -0.31 -0.47
N ALA A 76 23.77 -0.28 -0.97
CA ALA A 76 24.63 0.90 -0.92
C ALA A 76 24.04 2.07 -1.70
N LEU A 77 23.50 1.80 -2.90
CA LEU A 77 22.83 2.82 -3.71
C LEU A 77 21.65 3.44 -2.95
N PHE A 78 20.81 2.64 -2.29
CA PHE A 78 19.69 3.14 -1.48
C PHE A 78 20.15 4.07 -0.37
N VAL A 79 21.19 3.67 0.37
CA VAL A 79 21.76 4.50 1.43
C VAL A 79 22.29 5.83 0.87
N VAL A 80 23.04 5.80 -0.24
CA VAL A 80 23.56 7.01 -0.91
C VAL A 80 22.43 7.93 -1.38
N LEU A 81 21.38 7.39 -2.00
CA LEU A 81 20.24 8.17 -2.48
C LEU A 81 19.49 8.87 -1.31
N VAL A 82 19.38 8.21 -0.17
CA VAL A 82 18.78 8.82 1.03
C VAL A 82 19.68 9.94 1.57
N PHE A 83 20.99 9.69 1.73
CA PHE A 83 21.92 10.72 2.22
C PHE A 83 22.00 11.96 1.31
N ARG A 84 21.87 11.79 -0.01
CA ARG A 84 21.81 12.89 -0.97
C ARG A 84 20.48 13.64 -0.97
N GLY A 85 19.47 13.15 -0.24
CA GLY A 85 18.10 13.67 -0.22
C GLY A 85 17.31 13.40 -1.50
N ASP A 86 17.78 12.51 -2.38
CA ASP A 86 17.11 12.18 -3.65
C ASP A 86 15.75 11.52 -3.41
N VAL A 87 15.67 10.61 -2.43
CA VAL A 87 14.40 9.96 -2.03
C VAL A 87 13.39 10.99 -1.54
N ALA A 88 13.80 11.91 -0.65
CA ALA A 88 12.91 12.94 -0.13
C ALA A 88 12.40 13.86 -1.25
N ARG A 89 13.29 14.29 -2.16
CA ARG A 89 12.89 15.08 -3.35
C ARG A 89 11.90 14.33 -4.23
N ALA A 90 12.10 13.03 -4.46
CA ALA A 90 11.20 12.22 -5.27
C ALA A 90 9.80 12.11 -4.63
N VAL A 91 9.73 11.87 -3.32
CA VAL A 91 8.45 11.81 -2.57
C VAL A 91 7.75 13.17 -2.60
N MET A 92 8.46 14.26 -2.34
CA MET A 92 7.89 15.61 -2.40
C MET A 92 7.37 15.96 -3.79
N ALA A 93 8.13 15.62 -4.83
CA ALA A 93 7.71 15.85 -6.21
C ALA A 93 6.47 15.02 -6.59
N LEU A 94 6.38 13.78 -6.11
CA LEU A 94 5.20 12.93 -6.32
C LEU A 94 3.97 13.46 -5.58
N ALA A 95 4.17 14.00 -4.37
CA ALA A 95 3.10 14.57 -3.57
C ALA A 95 2.57 15.91 -4.11
N ASN A 96 3.42 16.69 -4.79
CA ASN A 96 3.08 18.01 -5.32
C ASN A 96 2.50 17.99 -6.74
N ASP A 97 2.77 16.96 -7.52
CA ASP A 97 2.46 16.94 -8.95
C ASP A 97 1.49 15.81 -9.31
N SER A 98 0.23 16.16 -9.54
CA SER A 98 -0.80 15.21 -9.94
C SER A 98 -0.57 14.59 -11.33
N SER A 99 0.24 15.22 -12.19
CA SER A 99 0.57 14.64 -13.52
C SER A 99 1.40 13.36 -13.39
N ARG A 100 2.13 13.20 -12.29
CA ARG A 100 2.90 12.00 -11.96
C ARG A 100 2.04 10.81 -11.55
N ARG A 101 0.72 10.99 -11.38
CA ARG A 101 -0.23 9.88 -11.16
C ARG A 101 -0.26 8.91 -12.34
N LEU A 102 0.00 9.38 -13.56
CA LEU A 102 0.18 8.50 -14.72
C LEU A 102 1.40 7.59 -14.55
N ASN A 103 2.52 8.13 -14.07
CA ASN A 103 3.73 7.33 -13.83
C ASN A 103 3.45 6.24 -12.78
N ILE A 104 2.74 6.58 -11.69
CA ILE A 104 2.32 5.60 -10.68
C ILE A 104 1.50 4.48 -11.33
N PHE A 105 0.51 4.84 -12.16
CA PHE A 105 -0.34 3.88 -12.87
C PHE A 105 0.46 2.98 -13.83
N LEU A 106 1.47 3.52 -14.51
CA LEU A 106 2.25 2.75 -15.48
C LEU A 106 3.22 1.75 -14.84
N ILE A 107 3.62 1.92 -13.57
CA ILE A 107 4.60 1.04 -12.90
C ILE A 107 4.22 -0.45 -13.00
N PRO A 108 3.05 -0.92 -12.52
CA PRO A 108 2.71 -2.34 -12.63
C PRO A 108 2.61 -2.81 -14.08
N LEU A 109 2.11 -1.96 -14.98
CA LEU A 109 1.94 -2.31 -16.40
C LEU A 109 3.27 -2.47 -17.14
N ILE A 110 4.33 -1.78 -16.69
CA ILE A 110 5.67 -1.91 -17.23
C ILE A 110 6.38 -3.08 -16.55
N VAL A 111 6.35 -3.15 -15.22
CA VAL A 111 7.09 -4.16 -14.44
C VAL A 111 6.56 -5.57 -14.72
N TRP A 112 5.25 -5.73 -14.88
CA TRP A 112 4.62 -7.04 -15.04
C TRP A 112 5.11 -7.81 -16.29
N PRO A 113 5.13 -7.22 -17.51
CA PRO A 113 5.75 -7.86 -18.67
C PRO A 113 7.22 -8.27 -18.47
N PHE A 114 8.03 -7.42 -17.84
CA PHE A 114 9.42 -7.76 -17.53
C PHE A 114 9.53 -8.92 -16.53
N PHE A 115 8.64 -8.95 -15.53
CA PHE A 115 8.54 -10.06 -14.61
C PHE A 115 8.19 -11.37 -15.33
N LEU A 116 7.22 -11.36 -16.25
CA LEU A 116 6.86 -12.54 -17.04
C LEU A 116 8.03 -13.02 -17.91
N LEU A 117 8.74 -12.10 -18.58
CA LEU A 117 9.94 -12.43 -19.34
C LEU A 117 11.04 -13.05 -18.47
N TYR A 118 11.26 -12.49 -17.26
CA TYR A 118 12.17 -13.07 -16.27
C TYR A 118 11.71 -14.46 -15.85
N ARG A 119 10.42 -14.64 -15.56
CA ARG A 119 9.84 -15.90 -15.06
C ARG A 119 9.99 -17.04 -16.06
N VAL A 120 9.81 -16.78 -17.35
CA VAL A 120 10.01 -17.75 -18.46
C VAL A 120 11.47 -18.22 -18.55
N GLN A 121 12.43 -17.40 -18.14
CA GLN A 121 13.86 -17.74 -18.17
C GLN A 121 14.33 -18.55 -16.95
N ILE A 122 13.50 -18.66 -15.91
CA ILE A 122 13.86 -19.42 -14.70
C ILE A 122 13.75 -20.91 -14.98
N THR A 123 14.89 -21.59 -14.96
CA THR A 123 14.98 -23.05 -15.06
C THR A 123 14.84 -23.76 -13.71
N ASP A 124 15.38 -23.17 -12.64
CA ASP A 124 15.25 -23.69 -11.27
C ASP A 124 14.03 -23.10 -10.56
N LEU A 125 12.87 -23.69 -10.84
CA LEU A 125 11.60 -23.30 -10.25
C LEU A 125 11.59 -23.45 -8.72
N LYS A 126 12.20 -24.51 -8.18
CA LYS A 126 12.18 -24.79 -6.74
C LYS A 126 12.89 -23.71 -5.94
N SER A 127 14.08 -23.29 -6.39
CA SER A 127 14.82 -22.19 -5.75
C SER A 127 14.12 -20.85 -5.91
N TYR A 128 13.39 -20.63 -7.00
CA TYR A 128 12.57 -19.44 -7.16
C TYR A 128 11.40 -19.41 -6.18
N LEU A 129 10.60 -20.48 -6.11
CA LEU A 129 9.44 -20.57 -5.22
C LEU A 129 9.84 -20.39 -3.75
N ARG A 130 11.00 -20.91 -3.34
CA ARG A 130 11.55 -20.71 -1.99
C ARG A 130 11.88 -19.25 -1.66
N ARG A 131 12.14 -18.40 -2.67
CA ARG A 131 12.40 -16.96 -2.45
C ARG A 131 11.12 -16.14 -2.31
N ILE A 132 10.00 -16.67 -2.77
CA ILE A 132 8.67 -16.06 -2.70
C ILE A 132 7.74 -16.87 -1.80
N SER A 133 8.28 -17.74 -0.96
CA SER A 133 7.52 -18.50 0.04
C SER A 133 7.24 -17.66 1.28
N GLU A 134 6.66 -18.28 2.29
CA GLU A 134 6.35 -17.62 3.56
C GLU A 134 7.63 -17.09 4.21
N GLY A 135 7.55 -15.90 4.80
CA GLY A 135 8.67 -15.09 5.27
C GLY A 135 9.48 -14.44 4.17
N SER A 136 9.00 -14.41 2.92
CA SER A 136 9.72 -13.76 1.82
C SER A 136 9.77 -12.25 2.00
N LEU A 137 10.71 -11.61 1.30
CA LEU A 137 10.79 -10.15 1.26
C LEU A 137 9.48 -9.53 0.76
N VAL A 138 8.78 -10.18 -0.18
CA VAL A 138 7.55 -9.67 -0.77
C VAL A 138 6.44 -9.60 0.28
N GLU A 139 6.26 -10.65 1.06
CA GLU A 139 5.30 -10.72 2.16
C GLU A 139 5.62 -9.71 3.27
N TRP A 140 6.90 -9.61 3.68
CA TRP A 140 7.35 -8.59 4.64
C TRP A 140 7.03 -7.18 4.15
N LEU A 141 7.25 -6.90 2.86
CA LEU A 141 6.92 -5.60 2.28
C LEU A 141 5.40 -5.39 2.26
N GLY A 142 4.61 -6.39 1.86
CA GLY A 142 3.14 -6.35 1.88
C GLY A 142 2.60 -6.02 3.27
N PHE A 143 3.05 -6.77 4.28
CA PHE A 143 2.80 -6.53 5.70
C PHE A 143 3.10 -5.07 6.10
N LEU A 144 4.30 -4.58 5.79
CA LEU A 144 4.73 -3.24 6.18
C LEU A 144 3.93 -2.13 5.47
N PHE A 145 3.58 -2.31 4.20
CA PHE A 145 2.76 -1.34 3.47
C PHE A 145 1.33 -1.26 4.03
N LEU A 146 0.71 -2.40 4.35
CA LEU A 146 -0.63 -2.43 4.96
C LEU A 146 -0.60 -1.84 6.37
N LEU A 147 0.41 -2.16 7.18
CA LEU A 147 0.57 -1.61 8.53
C LEU A 147 0.80 -0.09 8.48
N ALA A 148 1.65 0.39 7.57
CA ALA A 148 1.86 1.82 7.36
C ALA A 148 0.58 2.52 6.89
N ALA A 149 -0.19 1.89 5.99
CA ALA A 149 -1.50 2.39 5.57
C ALA A 149 -2.47 2.48 6.76
N ALA A 150 -2.54 1.46 7.62
CA ALA A 150 -3.37 1.50 8.82
C ALA A 150 -3.02 2.71 9.72
N CYS A 151 -1.73 2.92 10.00
CA CYS A 151 -1.23 4.03 10.81
C CYS A 151 -1.53 5.41 10.19
N LEU A 152 -1.28 5.58 8.89
CA LEU A 152 -1.54 6.84 8.19
C LEU A 152 -3.03 7.16 8.13
N LEU A 153 -3.87 6.16 7.88
CA LEU A 153 -5.32 6.31 7.82
C LEU A 153 -5.89 6.70 9.19
N TRP A 154 -5.36 6.12 10.28
CA TRP A 154 -5.72 6.51 11.64
C TRP A 154 -5.41 8.00 11.91
N LYS A 155 -4.20 8.44 11.56
CA LYS A 155 -3.80 9.86 11.69
C LYS A 155 -4.66 10.77 10.82
N ALA A 156 -5.06 10.30 9.63
CA ALA A 156 -5.90 11.06 8.72
C ALA A 156 -7.32 11.27 9.29
N ALA A 157 -7.88 10.28 10.00
CA ALA A 157 -9.21 10.34 10.59
C ALA A 157 -9.43 11.52 11.56
N ALA A 158 -8.36 12.01 12.19
CA ALA A 158 -8.43 13.19 13.06
C ALA A 158 -8.95 14.43 12.33
N GLN A 159 -8.75 14.50 11.02
CA GLN A 159 -9.14 15.60 10.13
C GLN A 159 -10.41 15.29 9.32
N ALA A 160 -11.21 14.32 9.75
CA ALA A 160 -12.49 14.04 9.12
C ALA A 160 -13.56 15.07 9.52
N SER A 161 -14.39 15.49 8.56
CA SER A 161 -15.39 16.56 8.71
C SER A 161 -16.53 16.22 9.67
N SER A 162 -16.89 14.94 9.78
CA SER A 162 -18.01 14.47 10.61
C SER A 162 -17.61 13.29 11.48
N THR A 163 -18.36 13.08 12.58
CA THR A 163 -18.17 11.93 13.47
C THR A 163 -18.39 10.60 12.72
N GLY A 164 -19.37 10.54 11.83
CA GLY A 164 -19.63 9.35 11.02
C GLY A 164 -18.47 9.02 10.07
N LEU A 165 -17.93 10.02 9.37
CA LEU A 165 -16.77 9.84 8.49
C LEU A 165 -15.51 9.47 9.28
N LYS A 166 -15.32 10.08 10.45
CA LYS A 166 -14.23 9.75 11.38
C LYS A 166 -14.31 8.29 11.82
N LEU A 167 -15.50 7.80 12.17
CA LEU A 167 -15.72 6.41 12.54
C LEU A 167 -15.44 5.48 11.36
N LEU A 168 -15.96 5.80 10.16
CA LEU A 168 -15.69 5.03 8.95
C LEU A 168 -14.19 4.88 8.67
N ILE A 169 -13.44 5.98 8.70
CA ILE A 169 -12.00 5.98 8.44
C ILE A 169 -11.24 5.21 9.53
N ARG A 170 -11.63 5.35 10.81
CA ARG A 170 -11.03 4.58 11.91
C ARG A 170 -11.31 3.09 11.79
N SER A 171 -12.54 2.70 11.46
CA SER A 171 -12.89 1.31 11.20
C SER A 171 -12.10 0.74 10.03
N GLY A 172 -11.93 1.51 8.95
CA GLY A 172 -11.06 1.13 7.83
C GLY A 172 -9.60 0.95 8.25
N SER A 173 -9.07 1.84 9.10
CA SER A 173 -7.72 1.73 9.66
C SER A 173 -7.55 0.46 10.51
N VAL A 174 -8.52 0.14 11.38
CA VAL A 174 -8.51 -1.12 12.15
C VAL A 174 -8.59 -2.32 11.21
N GLY A 175 -9.42 -2.26 10.16
CA GLY A 175 -9.49 -3.32 9.14
C GLY A 175 -8.16 -3.54 8.43
N LEU A 176 -7.46 -2.48 8.03
CA LEU A 176 -6.13 -2.57 7.43
C LEU A 176 -5.08 -3.13 8.40
N PHE A 177 -5.17 -2.78 9.69
CA PHE A 177 -4.30 -3.33 10.71
C PHE A 177 -4.52 -4.84 10.87
N VAL A 178 -5.77 -5.28 10.97
CA VAL A 178 -6.10 -6.72 11.03
C VAL A 178 -5.62 -7.43 9.77
N LEU A 179 -5.88 -6.86 8.59
CA LEU A 179 -5.40 -7.42 7.33
C LEU A 179 -3.87 -7.54 7.30
N SER A 180 -3.13 -6.54 7.79
CA SER A 180 -1.67 -6.64 7.90
C SER A 180 -1.24 -7.76 8.85
N MET A 181 -1.92 -7.94 9.99
CA MET A 181 -1.58 -9.01 10.93
C MET A 181 -1.94 -10.39 10.38
N GLU A 182 -2.92 -10.46 9.47
CA GLU A 182 -3.31 -11.67 8.78
C GLU A 182 -2.43 -11.99 7.58
N GLU A 183 -1.82 -11.00 6.93
CA GLU A 183 -0.96 -11.17 5.75
C GLU A 183 0.30 -11.99 6.03
N MET A 184 0.87 -11.86 7.24
CA MET A 184 2.11 -12.54 7.62
C MET A 184 1.94 -13.17 9.00
N SER A 185 2.48 -14.37 9.19
CA SER A 185 2.59 -15.04 10.51
C SER A 185 3.63 -14.36 11.42
N TRP A 186 3.43 -13.06 11.69
CA TRP A 186 4.39 -12.18 12.37
C TRP A 186 4.81 -12.69 13.75
N GLY A 187 3.89 -13.31 14.49
CA GLY A 187 4.21 -13.86 15.81
C GLY A 187 5.21 -15.02 15.73
N GLN A 188 5.06 -15.88 14.72
CA GLN A 188 5.99 -16.98 14.46
C GLN A 188 7.32 -16.43 13.93
N MET A 189 7.27 -15.46 13.03
CA MET A 189 8.46 -14.86 12.44
C MET A 189 9.31 -14.05 13.43
N ILE A 190 8.68 -13.26 14.30
CA ILE A 190 9.39 -12.32 15.19
C ILE A 190 9.68 -12.96 16.55
N PHE A 191 8.73 -13.69 17.12
CA PHE A 191 8.84 -14.23 18.48
C PHE A 191 9.10 -15.74 18.51
N ASN A 192 9.14 -16.41 17.36
CA ASN A 192 9.34 -17.85 17.23
C ASN A 192 8.35 -18.65 18.09
N TRP A 193 7.12 -18.14 18.25
CA TRP A 193 6.08 -18.87 18.97
C TRP A 193 5.56 -20.04 18.12
N GLY A 194 5.08 -21.09 18.76
CA GLY A 194 4.44 -22.19 18.04
C GLY A 194 2.97 -21.89 17.78
N THR A 195 2.41 -22.49 16.73
CA THR A 195 0.96 -22.46 16.48
C THR A 195 0.23 -23.21 17.58
N PRO A 196 -0.74 -22.58 18.30
CA PRO A 196 -1.49 -23.25 19.34
C PRO A 196 -2.20 -24.51 18.84
N ALA A 197 -2.25 -25.57 19.66
CA ALA A 197 -2.80 -26.87 19.25
C ALA A 197 -4.22 -26.78 18.66
N THR A 198 -5.10 -25.98 19.28
CA THR A 198 -6.48 -25.76 18.83
C THR A 198 -6.57 -25.11 17.45
N LEU A 199 -5.61 -24.27 17.08
CA LEU A 199 -5.54 -23.65 15.75
C LEU A 199 -4.91 -24.63 14.76
N ASN A 200 -3.87 -25.33 15.20
CA ASN A 200 -3.09 -26.26 14.38
C ASN A 200 -3.92 -27.44 13.83
N GLU A 201 -4.92 -27.90 14.59
CA GLU A 201 -5.86 -28.95 14.16
C GLU A 201 -6.68 -28.56 12.92
N HIS A 202 -6.88 -27.27 12.70
CA HIS A 202 -7.73 -26.75 11.63
C HIS A 202 -6.98 -25.87 10.62
N ASN A 203 -5.69 -25.58 10.85
CA ASN A 203 -4.87 -24.74 9.99
C ASN A 203 -4.07 -25.58 8.99
N VAL A 204 -4.20 -25.29 7.70
CA VAL A 204 -3.58 -26.08 6.62
C VAL A 204 -2.09 -25.80 6.42
N GLN A 205 -1.57 -24.72 7.01
CA GLN A 205 -0.17 -24.29 6.91
C GLN A 205 0.58 -24.34 8.24
N HIS A 206 -0.09 -24.78 9.33
CA HIS A 206 0.47 -24.74 10.68
C HIS A 206 0.91 -23.33 11.12
N GLU A 207 0.15 -22.33 10.68
CA GLU A 207 0.39 -20.91 10.90
C GLU A 207 -0.61 -20.29 11.89
N THR A 208 -0.31 -19.09 12.37
CA THR A 208 -1.16 -18.35 13.31
C THR A 208 -2.20 -17.45 12.63
N ASN A 209 -2.20 -17.38 11.30
CA ASN A 209 -3.18 -16.62 10.52
C ASN A 209 -4.53 -17.36 10.44
N ILE A 210 -5.62 -16.61 10.60
CA ILE A 210 -6.98 -17.14 10.58
C ILE A 210 -7.39 -17.52 9.16
N HIS A 211 -6.92 -16.80 8.13
CA HIS A 211 -7.24 -17.12 6.75
C HIS A 211 -6.70 -18.49 6.28
N ASN A 212 -5.78 -19.09 7.04
CA ASN A 212 -5.22 -20.43 6.82
C ASN A 212 -6.02 -21.57 7.46
N LEU A 213 -7.13 -21.25 8.13
CA LEU A 213 -8.11 -22.25 8.56
C LEU A 213 -8.72 -22.96 7.34
N SER A 214 -8.80 -24.29 7.40
CA SER A 214 -9.22 -25.18 6.31
C SER A 214 -10.57 -24.81 5.68
N PHE A 215 -11.53 -24.33 6.47
CA PHE A 215 -12.85 -23.88 5.99
C PHE A 215 -12.75 -22.61 5.11
N TRP A 216 -11.83 -21.70 5.42
CA TRP A 216 -11.66 -20.44 4.71
C TRP A 216 -10.68 -20.55 3.56
N HIS A 217 -9.58 -21.29 3.75
CA HIS A 217 -8.45 -21.37 2.82
C HIS A 217 -8.85 -21.82 1.39
N SER A 218 -9.84 -22.70 1.24
CA SER A 218 -10.30 -23.12 -0.09
C SER A 218 -11.00 -22.00 -0.88
N HIS A 219 -11.49 -20.97 -0.18
CA HIS A 219 -12.25 -19.86 -0.76
C HIS A 219 -11.43 -18.56 -0.83
N THR A 220 -10.32 -18.45 -0.11
CA THR A 220 -9.50 -17.23 -0.03
C THR A 220 -9.07 -16.76 -1.41
N TRP A 221 -8.66 -17.68 -2.30
CA TRP A 221 -8.22 -17.31 -3.66
C TRP A 221 -9.32 -16.65 -4.48
N THR A 222 -10.52 -17.23 -4.51
CA THR A 222 -11.64 -16.66 -5.26
C THR A 222 -12.11 -15.36 -4.63
N VAL A 223 -12.17 -15.28 -3.29
CA VAL A 223 -12.53 -14.04 -2.58
C VAL A 223 -11.55 -12.92 -2.90
N ALA A 224 -10.24 -13.18 -2.82
CA ALA A 224 -9.21 -12.20 -3.16
C ALA A 224 -9.30 -11.77 -4.63
N ALA A 225 -9.47 -12.69 -5.57
CA ALA A 225 -9.68 -12.38 -6.99
C ALA A 225 -10.87 -11.44 -7.21
N CYS A 226 -12.00 -11.72 -6.55
CA CYS A 226 -13.21 -10.88 -6.61
C CYS A 226 -12.96 -9.50 -5.97
N VAL A 227 -12.31 -9.44 -4.81
CA VAL A 227 -11.99 -8.18 -4.11
C VAL A 227 -11.08 -7.30 -4.97
N PHE A 228 -10.01 -7.87 -5.55
CA PHE A 228 -9.09 -7.11 -6.40
C PHE A 228 -9.77 -6.62 -7.68
N THR A 229 -10.62 -7.45 -8.27
CA THR A 229 -11.44 -7.08 -9.44
C THR A 229 -12.40 -5.94 -9.10
N LEU A 230 -13.08 -6.03 -7.96
CA LEU A 230 -13.97 -4.96 -7.47
C LEU A 230 -13.20 -3.67 -7.27
N LEU A 231 -12.04 -3.72 -6.60
CA LEU A 231 -11.21 -2.54 -6.37
C LEU A 231 -10.71 -1.94 -7.68
N PHE A 232 -10.33 -2.74 -8.67
CA PHE A 232 -10.00 -2.26 -10.01
C PHE A 232 -11.14 -1.43 -10.61
N PHE A 233 -12.36 -1.99 -10.64
CA PHE A 233 -13.52 -1.27 -11.16
C PHE A 233 -13.85 -0.03 -10.32
N LEU A 234 -13.74 -0.09 -8.99
CA LEU A 234 -13.94 1.07 -8.13
C LEU A 234 -12.89 2.16 -8.36
N SER A 235 -11.62 1.82 -8.65
CA SER A 235 -10.59 2.80 -9.03
C SER A 235 -10.93 3.45 -10.37
N VAL A 236 -11.42 2.69 -11.36
CA VAL A 236 -11.87 3.21 -12.65
C VAL A 236 -13.07 4.13 -12.46
N CYS A 237 -14.10 3.70 -11.72
CA CYS A 237 -15.24 4.54 -11.36
C CYS A 237 -14.78 5.81 -10.61
N GLY A 238 -13.89 5.66 -9.63
CA GLY A 238 -13.32 6.77 -8.87
C GLY A 238 -12.56 7.78 -9.74
N PHE A 239 -11.94 7.34 -10.83
CA PHE A 239 -11.37 8.22 -11.85
C PHE A 239 -12.44 8.94 -12.66
N LEU A 240 -13.42 8.20 -13.19
CA LEU A 240 -14.47 8.75 -14.04
C LEU A 240 -15.32 9.79 -13.31
N VAL A 241 -15.71 9.50 -12.06
CA VAL A 241 -16.56 10.39 -11.26
C VAL A 241 -15.79 11.63 -10.78
N ARG A 242 -14.49 11.51 -10.48
CA ARG A 242 -13.65 12.69 -10.18
C ARG A 242 -13.37 13.53 -11.42
N ARG A 243 -13.41 12.95 -12.63
CA ARG A 243 -13.30 13.68 -13.90
C ARG A 243 -14.59 14.42 -14.25
N SER A 244 -15.75 13.95 -13.80
CA SER A 244 -17.04 14.59 -14.03
C SER A 244 -17.41 15.63 -12.97
N ASP A 245 -16.47 15.99 -12.07
CA ASP A 245 -16.65 16.92 -10.94
C ASP A 245 -17.87 16.61 -10.06
N SER A 246 -18.34 15.36 -10.08
CA SER A 246 -19.60 14.96 -9.43
C SER A 246 -19.41 14.57 -7.96
N ILE A 247 -18.17 14.35 -7.52
CA ILE A 247 -17.85 14.05 -6.13
C ILE A 247 -17.44 15.33 -5.40
N ARG A 248 -18.14 15.60 -4.31
CA ARG A 248 -17.66 16.53 -3.31
C ARG A 248 -16.45 15.93 -2.61
N LEU A 249 -15.31 16.58 -2.76
CA LEU A 249 -14.08 16.30 -2.03
C LEU A 249 -14.41 16.17 -0.53
N GLY A 250 -14.06 15.05 0.11
CA GLY A 250 -14.33 14.82 1.54
C GLY A 250 -15.63 14.16 1.90
N SER A 251 -16.43 13.80 0.90
CA SER A 251 -17.57 12.92 1.10
C SER A 251 -17.12 11.50 1.44
N TRP A 252 -18.03 10.70 1.98
CA TRP A 252 -17.80 9.27 2.19
C TRP A 252 -17.45 8.55 0.87
N ILE A 253 -18.00 9.02 -0.26
CA ILE A 253 -17.72 8.49 -1.60
C ILE A 253 -16.25 8.72 -1.98
N ASP A 254 -15.72 9.91 -1.71
CA ASP A 254 -14.31 10.24 -2.01
C ASP A 254 -13.32 9.42 -1.18
N VAL A 255 -13.70 9.08 0.07
CA VAL A 255 -12.89 8.23 0.95
C VAL A 255 -12.90 6.77 0.50
N VAL A 256 -14.08 6.26 0.14
CA VAL A 256 -14.28 4.84 -0.22
C VAL A 256 -13.76 4.53 -1.62
N LEU A 257 -13.95 5.42 -2.60
CA LEU A 257 -13.53 5.17 -3.98
C LEU A 257 -12.01 5.36 -4.13
N PRO A 258 -11.27 4.31 -4.50
CA PRO A 258 -9.83 4.42 -4.69
C PRO A 258 -9.46 5.42 -5.79
N LEU A 259 -8.23 5.91 -5.76
CA LEU A 259 -7.68 6.74 -6.83
C LEU A 259 -7.54 5.97 -8.14
N GLY A 260 -7.80 6.64 -9.28
CA GLY A 260 -7.63 6.05 -10.61
C GLY A 260 -6.27 5.44 -10.90
N CYS A 261 -5.18 6.04 -10.39
CA CYS A 261 -3.83 5.52 -10.60
C CYS A 261 -3.55 4.17 -9.90
N THR A 262 -4.39 3.79 -8.92
CA THR A 262 -4.30 2.48 -8.26
C THR A 262 -4.93 1.35 -9.08
N ALA A 263 -5.70 1.69 -10.13
CA ALA A 263 -6.39 0.69 -10.95
C ALA A 263 -5.42 -0.33 -11.56
N SER A 264 -4.25 0.08 -12.05
CA SER A 264 -3.29 -0.88 -12.61
C SER A 264 -2.73 -1.86 -11.57
N TYR A 265 -2.58 -1.44 -10.31
CA TYR A 265 -2.13 -2.31 -9.22
C TYR A 265 -3.16 -3.40 -8.95
N PHE A 266 -4.42 -2.99 -8.74
CA PHE A 266 -5.52 -3.93 -8.51
C PHE A 266 -5.84 -4.78 -9.72
N GLY A 267 -5.73 -4.23 -10.93
CA GLY A 267 -5.98 -4.95 -12.18
C GLY A 267 -4.96 -6.04 -12.47
N VAL A 268 -3.66 -5.74 -12.28
CA VAL A 268 -2.60 -6.76 -12.41
C VAL A 268 -2.74 -7.80 -11.29
N ALA A 269 -2.97 -7.37 -10.04
CA ALA A 269 -3.19 -8.29 -8.93
C ALA A 269 -4.40 -9.22 -9.18
N ALA A 270 -5.52 -8.68 -9.67
CA ALA A 270 -6.70 -9.46 -10.02
C ALA A 270 -6.42 -10.47 -11.14
N LEU A 271 -5.69 -10.06 -12.19
CA LEU A 271 -5.32 -10.95 -13.29
C LEU A 271 -4.49 -12.14 -12.79
N MET A 272 -3.51 -11.89 -11.92
CA MET A 272 -2.69 -12.94 -11.31
C MET A 272 -3.54 -13.90 -10.48
N TYR A 273 -4.43 -13.36 -9.64
CA TYR A 273 -5.32 -14.17 -8.80
C TYR A 273 -6.34 -14.97 -9.58
N TRP A 274 -6.89 -14.45 -10.68
CA TRP A 274 -7.72 -15.25 -11.58
C TRP A 274 -6.92 -16.37 -12.25
N GLY A 275 -5.64 -16.17 -12.52
CA GLY A 275 -4.71 -17.23 -12.92
C GLY A 275 -4.60 -18.33 -11.86
N VAL A 276 -4.39 -17.95 -10.59
CA VAL A 276 -4.35 -18.90 -9.46
C VAL A 276 -5.66 -19.68 -9.34
N VAL A 277 -6.80 -19.01 -9.44
CA VAL A 277 -8.12 -19.65 -9.41
C VAL A 277 -8.28 -20.64 -10.57
N ALA A 278 -7.86 -20.27 -11.79
CA ALA A 278 -7.90 -21.16 -12.94
C ALA A 278 -7.05 -22.42 -12.73
N GLU A 279 -5.81 -22.27 -12.23
CA GLU A 279 -4.89 -23.37 -11.91
C GLU A 279 -5.51 -24.33 -10.89
N LYS A 280 -6.11 -23.80 -9.82
CA LYS A 280 -6.78 -24.59 -8.78
C LYS A 280 -8.04 -25.32 -9.26
N ASN A 281 -8.67 -24.84 -10.34
CA ASN A 281 -9.80 -25.49 -11.00
C ASN A 281 -9.37 -26.43 -12.14
N GLY A 282 -8.06 -26.73 -12.27
CA GLY A 282 -7.54 -27.72 -13.21
C GLY A 282 -7.12 -27.18 -14.58
N ILE A 283 -7.04 -25.85 -14.74
CA ILE A 283 -6.50 -25.23 -15.96
C ILE A 283 -5.00 -25.05 -15.79
N ASP A 284 -4.20 -25.85 -16.47
CA ASP A 284 -2.74 -25.77 -16.39
C ASP A 284 -2.22 -24.48 -17.05
N LEU A 285 -1.69 -23.57 -16.24
CA LEU A 285 -1.04 -22.34 -16.68
C LEU A 285 0.48 -22.52 -16.56
N ILE A 286 1.10 -23.01 -17.64
CA ILE A 286 2.53 -23.38 -17.72
C ILE A 286 3.50 -22.35 -17.10
N TYR A 287 3.15 -21.05 -17.14
CA TYR A 287 4.02 -19.95 -16.73
C TYR A 287 3.56 -19.19 -15.48
N LEU A 288 2.46 -19.59 -14.85
CA LEU A 288 1.98 -19.02 -13.59
C LEU A 288 1.91 -20.12 -12.55
N HIS A 289 2.54 -19.88 -11.41
CA HIS A 289 2.44 -20.80 -10.28
C HIS A 289 1.63 -20.15 -9.18
N THR A 290 0.74 -20.90 -8.54
CA THR A 290 -0.05 -20.49 -7.37
C THR A 290 0.68 -19.62 -6.33
N ARG A 291 1.99 -19.83 -6.07
CA ARG A 291 2.73 -19.06 -5.05
C ARG A 291 3.06 -17.64 -5.49
N GLU A 292 2.97 -17.34 -6.77
CA GLU A 292 3.14 -15.99 -7.29
C GLU A 292 2.00 -15.05 -6.86
N GLN A 293 0.93 -15.59 -6.22
CA GLN A 293 -0.10 -14.80 -5.52
C GLN A 293 0.48 -13.76 -4.55
N GLU A 294 1.62 -14.05 -3.92
CA GLU A 294 2.32 -13.15 -2.97
C GLU A 294 2.70 -11.82 -3.63
N ILE A 295 3.07 -11.87 -4.91
CA ILE A 295 3.40 -10.67 -5.70
C ILE A 295 2.11 -9.87 -5.95
N ALA A 296 0.98 -10.55 -6.16
CA ALA A 296 -0.31 -9.90 -6.35
C ALA A 296 -0.83 -9.25 -5.05
N GLU A 297 -0.68 -9.92 -3.91
CA GLU A 297 -0.98 -9.37 -2.58
C GLU A 297 -0.11 -8.14 -2.28
N PHE A 298 1.19 -8.21 -2.60
CA PHE A 298 2.07 -7.05 -2.50
C PHE A 298 1.63 -5.88 -3.39
N LEU A 299 1.24 -6.13 -4.65
CA LEU A 299 0.69 -5.09 -5.53
C LEU A 299 -0.59 -4.48 -4.96
N PHE A 300 -1.47 -5.31 -4.39
CA PHE A 300 -2.66 -4.86 -3.69
C PHE A 300 -2.31 -3.97 -2.49
N ALA A 301 -1.38 -4.38 -1.62
CA ALA A 301 -0.92 -3.62 -0.47
C ALA A 301 -0.37 -2.24 -0.88
N VAL A 302 0.44 -2.19 -1.95
CA VAL A 302 0.96 -0.94 -2.50
C VAL A 302 -0.16 -0.05 -3.04
N GLY A 303 -1.13 -0.61 -3.77
CA GLY A 303 -2.29 0.13 -4.28
C GLY A 303 -3.12 0.76 -3.15
N VAL A 304 -3.40 -0.01 -2.09
CA VAL A 304 -4.07 0.48 -0.88
C VAL A 304 -3.27 1.59 -0.20
N PHE A 305 -1.96 1.38 -0.04
CA PHE A 305 -1.08 2.37 0.56
C PHE A 305 -1.07 3.70 -0.21
N ILE A 306 -0.99 3.66 -1.55
CA ILE A 306 -1.06 4.85 -2.40
C ILE A 306 -2.37 5.62 -2.17
N HIS A 307 -3.51 4.92 -2.10
CA HIS A 307 -4.80 5.55 -1.81
C HIS A 307 -4.83 6.18 -0.42
N VAL A 308 -4.30 5.50 0.59
CA VAL A 308 -4.24 6.03 1.96
C VAL A 308 -3.32 7.25 2.04
N VAL A 309 -2.18 7.28 1.35
CA VAL A 309 -1.31 8.47 1.28
C VAL A 309 -2.08 9.65 0.70
N TYR A 310 -2.89 9.42 -0.34
CA TYR A 310 -3.78 10.45 -0.87
C TYR A 310 -4.76 10.96 0.18
N LEU A 311 -5.47 10.07 0.88
CA LEU A 311 -6.39 10.47 1.94
C LEU A 311 -5.69 11.24 3.07
N TYR A 312 -4.48 10.80 3.45
CA TYR A 312 -3.66 11.47 4.45
C TYR A 312 -3.25 12.88 4.02
N LEU A 313 -2.97 13.11 2.74
CA LEU A 313 -2.63 14.44 2.23
C LEU A 313 -3.86 15.32 2.00
N SER A 314 -4.97 14.76 1.53
CA SER A 314 -6.14 15.54 1.10
C SER A 314 -7.13 15.84 2.23
N LEU A 315 -7.34 14.95 3.22
CA LEU A 315 -8.36 15.15 4.27
C LEU A 315 -8.34 16.50 5.02
N PRO A 316 -7.18 17.13 5.31
CA PRO A 316 -7.14 18.50 5.85
C PRO A 316 -7.84 19.55 4.99
N GLU A 317 -7.82 19.38 3.67
CA GLU A 317 -8.49 20.25 2.69
C GLU A 317 -9.99 19.89 2.57
N LEU A 318 -10.33 18.60 2.73
CA LEU A 318 -11.67 18.03 2.59
C LEU A 318 -12.68 18.46 3.66
N SER A 319 -12.22 18.81 4.86
CA SER A 319 -13.08 19.31 5.94
C SER A 319 -13.79 20.63 5.62
N CYS A 320 -13.31 21.35 4.60
CA CYS A 320 -13.77 22.68 4.22
C CYS A 320 -14.96 22.66 3.26
N ALA A 321 -14.98 21.71 2.31
CA ALA A 321 -16.06 21.65 1.33
C ALA A 321 -17.41 21.47 2.01
N GLY A 322 -17.44 20.72 3.13
CA GLY A 322 -18.57 20.38 4.01
C GLY A 322 -19.37 21.54 4.62
N SER A 323 -18.68 22.55 5.14
CA SER A 323 -19.31 23.63 5.91
C SER A 323 -20.03 24.68 5.05
N ASN A 324 -19.65 24.80 3.78
CA ASN A 324 -20.24 25.81 2.88
C ASN A 324 -21.58 25.37 2.25
N SER A 325 -21.97 24.10 2.33
CA SER A 325 -23.26 23.64 1.77
C SER A 325 -24.38 23.51 2.80
N SER A 326 -24.07 23.56 4.10
CA SER A 326 -25.07 23.42 5.16
C SER A 326 -25.66 24.76 5.62
N SER A 327 -25.05 25.88 5.22
CA SER A 327 -25.52 27.23 5.55
C SER A 327 -26.43 27.85 4.49
N ASP A 328 -26.57 27.23 3.31
CA ASP A 328 -27.25 27.83 2.15
C ASP A 328 -28.67 27.28 1.90
N GLN A 329 -29.20 26.43 2.78
CA GLN A 329 -30.56 25.85 2.65
C GLN A 329 -31.58 26.35 3.68
N THR A 330 -31.21 27.26 4.58
CA THR A 330 -32.13 27.78 5.62
C THR A 330 -32.71 29.17 5.35
N HIS A 331 -32.46 29.77 4.19
CA HIS A 331 -33.03 31.07 3.81
C HIS A 331 -33.66 31.07 2.40
N GLN A 332 -34.57 30.13 2.13
CA GLN A 332 -35.60 30.28 1.11
C GLN A 332 -36.90 29.59 1.54
N VAL A 333 -37.51 30.04 2.63
CA VAL A 333 -38.96 29.90 2.85
C VAL A 333 -39.44 31.17 3.55
N VAL A 334 -40.53 31.71 2.98
CA VAL A 334 -41.30 32.92 3.31
C VAL A 334 -40.87 34.19 2.59
#